data_AF-A0A0W0TPN5-F1
#
_entry.id   AF-A0A0W0TPN5-F1
#
_cell.length_a   1.000
_cell.length_b   1.000
_cell.length_c   1.000
_cell.angle_alpha   90.00
_cell.angle_beta   90.00
_cell.angle_gamma   90.00
#
_symmetry.space_group_name_H-M   'P 1'
#
loop_
_entity.id
_entity.type
_entity.pdbx_description
1 polymer ?
#
loop_
_entity_poly.entity_id
_entity_poly.type
_entity_poly.pdbx_seq_one_letter_code
_entity_poly.pdbx_strand_id
1 'polypeptide(L)'
;MAIRKENQVDKSALIIRNVSALTGSEVASIISLCKFNPPLVINQASPDKLKEFQAKINNNEAIPASLIRDADVRDYIFATTKQNTGDHLILHLDHNKEDAEAYILGKLNEFEQGRHVSVFYLGGGHGGGFNGQVDEETSGLKKKTVQAIITKLEDKGMNTGAAVFGSCYSAAFTNEFRDFLLDDGIMLADSVECGHNGFDNLVRWRQHAENIPFFTLDEIQAFKVKPSDMRTKFNELVGMNEEVAKKHLLEAYADHTKKDPTTLTYQGVKLLLDQNSQLADTVKNHRTDLLDKQILTCSTELQALGPNPAPADVQQTLEHYPWVNEYVQHAIEACAYSDKTDEFVAALIKEINRYEAQHNPGADDDISDALLTHLQTKFPDAPGKNFFKIFEDYAKTMVCSEKLAEFKDAANGFKNYLNTQYNPDYGVHIPVHASANDFYKQVVVSMQKETVTSKVLSSNDDSQLMELDPTTGKPLHTCDDAYDRVKKVINIIGKNDQINLVIEHAVDTFNQSSVMSEFNESFAAAMLESARILKAAREAQAIVIKPLPIDNGAVDHLHALKGQLEKMKGDANAVVEQNDSSDDEHPNF
;
A
#
# COMPACT_ATOMS: atom_id res chain seq x y z
N MET A 1 27.02 22.28 -37.06
CA MET A 1 25.70 21.65 -36.91
C MET A 1 25.53 21.29 -35.45
N ALA A 2 24.77 22.09 -34.70
CA ALA A 2 24.42 21.78 -33.33
C ALA A 2 23.28 20.75 -33.36
N ILE A 3 23.50 19.58 -32.77
CA ILE A 3 22.44 18.59 -32.55
C ILE A 3 21.46 19.25 -31.58
N ARG A 4 20.26 19.58 -32.06
CA ARG A 4 19.16 20.03 -31.21
C ARG A 4 18.89 18.91 -30.19
N LYS A 5 19.03 19.22 -28.89
CA LYS A 5 18.41 18.44 -27.82
C LYS A 5 16.90 18.64 -27.93
N GLU A 6 16.26 17.95 -28.87
CA GLU A 6 14.81 17.84 -28.91
C GLU A 6 14.37 16.80 -27.85
N ASN A 7 13.37 17.20 -27.04
CA ASN A 7 12.53 16.38 -26.16
C ASN A 7 13.10 15.89 -24.82
N GLN A 8 13.67 16.77 -24.00
CA GLN A 8 13.65 16.53 -22.55
C GLN A 8 12.34 17.12 -22.00
N VAL A 9 11.41 16.26 -21.58
CA VAL A 9 10.16 16.69 -20.93
C VAL A 9 10.53 17.43 -19.65
N ASP A 10 10.08 18.68 -19.52
CA ASP A 10 10.26 19.47 -18.31
C ASP A 10 9.35 18.90 -17.21
N LYS A 11 9.90 17.95 -16.46
CA LYS A 11 9.21 17.25 -15.38
C LYS A 11 9.26 18.12 -14.12
N SER A 12 8.49 19.21 -14.02
CA SER A 12 8.39 19.97 -12.76
C SER A 12 7.38 19.29 -11.83
N ALA A 13 7.75 19.03 -10.57
CA ALA A 13 6.87 18.41 -9.59
C ALA A 13 6.69 19.27 -8.31
N LEU A 14 5.50 19.20 -7.72
CA LEU A 14 5.24 19.59 -6.34
C LEU A 14 5.23 18.32 -5.49
N ILE A 15 6.18 18.20 -4.57
CA ILE A 15 6.38 17.01 -3.74
C ILE A 15 6.24 17.44 -2.28
N ILE A 16 5.17 17.00 -1.61
CA ILE A 16 4.93 17.24 -0.19
C ILE A 16 5.17 15.92 0.54
N ARG A 17 6.21 15.86 1.38
CA ARG A 17 6.64 14.64 2.07
C ARG A 17 6.69 14.83 3.59
N ASN A 18 5.97 13.98 4.33
CA ASN A 18 6.07 13.91 5.79
C ASN A 18 7.34 13.15 6.25
N VAL A 19 8.32 13.83 6.86
CA VAL A 19 9.60 13.26 7.27
C VAL A 19 9.68 12.87 8.76
N SER A 20 8.53 12.78 9.45
CA SER A 20 8.46 12.33 10.85
C SER A 20 9.02 10.93 11.04
N ALA A 21 8.77 10.05 10.08
CA ALA A 21 9.35 8.71 9.97
C ALA A 21 10.03 8.61 8.60
N LEU A 22 11.31 8.26 8.61
CA LEU A 22 12.13 8.09 7.42
C LEU A 22 12.95 6.82 7.55
N THR A 23 12.97 6.05 6.47
CA THR A 23 13.90 4.93 6.28
C THR A 23 15.24 5.42 5.72
N GLY A 24 16.26 4.56 5.76
CA GLY A 24 17.58 4.88 5.19
C GLY A 24 17.53 5.10 3.67
N SER A 25 16.69 4.36 2.93
CA SER A 25 16.53 4.53 1.49
C SER A 25 15.89 5.87 1.15
N GLU A 26 14.84 6.27 1.89
CA GLU A 26 14.18 7.55 1.66
C GLU A 26 15.12 8.75 1.89
N VAL A 27 15.99 8.69 2.90
CA VAL A 27 17.02 9.74 3.09
C VAL A 27 17.92 9.81 1.87
N ALA A 28 18.42 8.68 1.37
CA ALA A 28 19.25 8.65 0.17
C ALA A 28 18.51 9.20 -1.07
N SER A 29 17.23 8.86 -1.23
CA SER A 29 16.37 9.36 -2.30
C SER A 29 16.16 10.88 -2.24
N ILE A 30 15.93 11.45 -1.04
CA ILE A 30 15.84 12.90 -0.83
C ILE A 30 17.13 13.58 -1.31
N ILE A 31 18.30 13.11 -0.84
CA ILE A 31 19.60 13.69 -1.22
C ILE A 31 19.85 13.58 -2.73
N SER A 32 19.50 12.44 -3.31
CA SER A 32 19.66 12.18 -4.75
C SER A 32 18.79 13.12 -5.59
N LEU A 33 17.56 13.41 -5.15
CA LEU A 33 16.65 14.34 -5.83
C LEU A 33 17.18 15.77 -5.85
N CYS A 34 17.88 16.22 -4.80
CA CYS A 34 18.43 17.58 -4.71
C CYS A 34 19.49 17.90 -5.78
N LYS A 35 20.09 16.89 -6.43
CA LYS A 35 21.19 17.04 -7.41
C LYS A 35 22.28 18.00 -6.92
N PHE A 36 22.69 17.84 -5.66
CA PHE A 36 23.77 18.63 -5.08
C PHE A 36 25.03 18.56 -5.96
N ASN A 37 25.77 19.67 -6.02
CA ASN A 37 27.08 19.75 -6.66
C ASN A 37 28.15 19.89 -5.55
N PRO A 38 28.72 18.79 -5.03
CA PRO A 38 29.75 18.88 -4.02
C PRO A 38 31.05 19.53 -4.56
N PRO A 39 31.78 20.28 -3.73
CA PRO A 39 31.47 20.55 -2.33
C PRO A 39 30.36 21.60 -2.18
N LEU A 40 29.41 21.32 -1.30
CA LEU A 40 28.45 22.30 -0.82
C LEU A 40 29.17 23.39 -0.06
N VAL A 41 28.82 24.65 -0.34
CA VAL A 41 29.33 25.82 0.36
C VAL A 41 28.14 26.52 1.02
N ILE A 42 28.07 26.45 2.34
CA ILE A 42 27.09 27.22 3.14
C ILE A 42 27.83 28.34 3.91
N ASN A 43 27.08 29.33 4.37
CA ASN A 43 27.62 30.44 5.16
C ASN A 43 28.17 29.95 6.52
N GLN A 44 29.31 30.49 6.97
CA GLN A 44 29.84 30.19 8.31
C GLN A 44 28.91 30.63 9.45
N ALA A 45 28.02 31.60 9.21
CA ALA A 45 26.98 32.00 10.14
C ALA A 45 25.78 31.04 10.17
N SER A 46 25.74 30.02 9.30
CA SER A 46 24.64 29.06 9.26
C SER A 46 24.54 28.23 10.56
N PRO A 47 23.34 27.73 10.90
CA PRO A 47 23.11 26.87 12.05
C PRO A 47 23.99 25.60 12.05
N ASP A 48 24.31 25.09 13.24
CA ASP A 48 25.23 23.96 13.41
C ASP A 48 24.74 22.68 12.72
N LYS A 49 23.42 22.45 12.71
CA LYS A 49 22.81 21.31 12.02
C LYS A 49 22.98 21.37 10.51
N LEU A 50 22.90 22.56 9.92
CA LEU A 50 23.16 22.75 8.49
C LEU A 50 24.65 22.58 8.15
N LYS A 51 25.56 23.01 9.04
CA LYS A 51 27.01 22.74 8.91
C LYS A 51 27.34 21.26 9.02
N GLU A 52 26.70 20.55 9.95
CA GLU A 52 26.82 19.10 10.09
C GLU A 52 26.37 18.40 8.81
N PHE A 53 25.20 18.80 8.27
CA PHE A 53 24.68 18.28 7.00
C PHE A 53 25.64 18.52 5.83
N GLN A 54 26.14 19.74 5.67
CA GLN A 54 27.12 20.10 4.63
C GLN A 54 28.40 19.25 4.73
N ALA A 55 28.97 19.13 5.94
CA ALA A 55 30.18 18.34 6.15
C ALA A 55 29.98 16.89 5.73
N LYS A 56 28.85 16.29 6.10
CA LYS A 56 28.51 14.91 5.73
C LYS A 56 28.34 14.72 4.22
N ILE A 57 27.66 15.64 3.54
CA ILE A 57 27.53 15.58 2.07
C ILE A 57 28.90 15.70 1.40
N ASN A 58 29.74 16.64 1.85
CA ASN A 58 31.08 16.85 1.26
C ASN A 58 32.03 15.69 1.49
N ASN A 59 31.88 14.97 2.62
CA ASN A 59 32.68 13.81 2.97
C ASN A 59 32.10 12.49 2.44
N ASN A 60 30.96 12.51 1.74
CA ASN A 60 30.23 11.32 1.31
C ASN A 60 29.86 10.38 2.48
N GLU A 61 29.47 10.95 3.61
CA GLU A 61 29.01 10.23 4.80
C GLU A 61 27.48 10.00 4.78
N ALA A 62 27.03 8.95 5.46
CA ALA A 62 25.60 8.70 5.65
C ALA A 62 24.93 9.86 6.41
N ILE A 63 23.82 10.35 5.88
CA ILE A 63 23.00 11.40 6.51
C ILE A 63 21.98 10.73 7.44
N PRO A 64 21.99 11.01 8.75
CA PRO A 64 20.96 10.50 9.65
C PRO A 64 19.62 11.22 9.43
N ALA A 65 18.51 10.49 9.57
CA ALA A 65 17.16 11.04 9.44
C ALA A 65 16.88 12.23 10.38
N SER A 66 17.55 12.29 11.54
CA SER A 66 17.44 13.42 12.48
C SER A 66 17.91 14.75 11.89
N LEU A 67 18.87 14.75 10.95
CA LEU A 67 19.28 15.97 10.26
C LEU A 67 18.22 16.42 9.25
N ILE A 68 17.58 15.49 8.54
CA ILE A 68 16.51 15.82 7.58
C ILE A 68 15.27 16.38 8.28
N ARG A 69 15.08 16.12 9.58
CA ARG A 69 13.97 16.66 10.37
C ARG A 69 14.21 18.09 10.87
N ASP A 70 15.44 18.59 10.78
CA ASP A 70 15.78 19.95 11.21
C ASP A 70 15.28 20.99 10.21
N ALA A 71 14.66 22.06 10.70
CA ALA A 71 13.98 23.04 9.84
C ALA A 71 14.94 23.77 8.90
N ASP A 72 16.14 24.13 9.38
CA ASP A 72 17.13 24.84 8.56
C ASP A 72 17.68 23.95 7.45
N VAL A 73 17.85 22.65 7.73
CA VAL A 73 18.25 21.65 6.74
C VAL A 73 17.15 21.46 5.69
N ARG A 74 15.87 21.38 6.09
CA ARG A 74 14.75 21.24 5.14
C ARG A 74 14.58 22.47 4.26
N ASP A 75 14.75 23.67 4.83
CA ASP A 75 14.70 24.92 4.08
C ASP A 75 15.81 25.01 3.05
N TYR A 76 17.01 24.58 3.41
CA TYR A 76 18.13 24.46 2.47
C TYR A 76 17.85 23.43 1.37
N ILE A 77 17.30 22.27 1.71
CA ILE A 77 16.89 21.23 0.75
C ILE A 77 15.83 21.76 -0.22
N PHE A 78 14.79 22.44 0.28
CA PHE A 78 13.75 23.05 -0.55
C PHE A 78 14.33 24.04 -1.56
N ALA A 79 15.13 25.01 -1.08
CA ALA A 79 15.72 26.03 -1.94
C ALA A 79 16.66 25.42 -2.99
N THR A 80 17.50 24.46 -2.57
CA THR A 80 18.48 23.83 -3.46
C THR A 80 17.82 22.93 -4.51
N THR A 81 16.78 22.17 -4.12
CA THR A 81 16.03 21.32 -5.06
C THR A 81 15.34 22.18 -6.11
N LYS A 82 14.64 23.24 -5.68
CA LYS A 82 13.99 24.19 -6.59
C LYS A 82 14.99 24.82 -7.56
N GLN A 83 16.17 25.22 -7.07
CA GLN A 83 17.20 25.82 -7.91
C GLN A 83 17.80 24.82 -8.92
N ASN A 84 18.08 23.58 -8.49
CA ASN A 84 18.82 22.62 -9.31
C ASN A 84 17.94 21.84 -10.28
N THR A 85 16.68 21.57 -9.91
CA THR A 85 15.79 20.68 -10.68
C THR A 85 14.48 21.35 -11.12
N GLY A 86 14.11 22.49 -10.52
CA GLY A 86 12.79 23.10 -10.70
C GLY A 86 11.68 22.45 -9.89
N ASP A 87 11.95 21.35 -9.18
CA ASP A 87 10.98 20.68 -8.32
C ASP A 87 10.82 21.42 -6.98
N HIS A 88 9.60 21.38 -6.44
CA HIS A 88 9.31 21.93 -5.13
C HIS A 88 9.16 20.78 -4.13
N LEU A 89 10.27 20.46 -3.45
CA LEU A 89 10.30 19.43 -2.40
C LEU A 89 10.07 20.05 -1.03
N ILE A 90 8.84 19.92 -0.53
CA ILE A 90 8.43 20.40 0.80
C ILE A 90 8.49 19.22 1.77
N LEU A 91 9.42 19.28 2.71
CA LEU A 91 9.59 18.28 3.77
C LEU A 91 9.00 18.81 5.08
N HIS A 92 7.99 18.14 5.65
CA HIS A 92 7.31 18.59 6.87
C HIS A 92 7.24 17.47 7.93
N LEU A 93 6.94 17.79 9.19
CA LEU A 93 6.65 16.84 10.26
C LEU A 93 5.13 16.76 10.50
N ASP A 94 4.77 15.87 11.41
CA ASP A 94 3.40 15.74 11.90
C ASP A 94 2.95 17.06 12.52
N HIS A 95 1.66 17.36 12.38
CA HIS A 95 1.02 18.55 12.94
C HIS A 95 1.13 18.68 14.48
N ASN A 96 1.53 17.61 15.17
CA ASN A 96 1.79 17.60 16.62
C ASN A 96 3.26 17.85 16.99
N LYS A 97 4.17 17.84 16.00
CA LYS A 97 5.60 18.11 16.14
C LYS A 97 5.99 19.49 15.64
N GLU A 98 5.22 20.05 14.71
CA GLU A 98 5.39 21.42 14.21
C GLU A 98 4.08 22.01 13.69
N ASP A 99 4.07 23.33 13.43
CA ASP A 99 3.01 23.97 12.66
C ASP A 99 3.18 23.67 11.16
N ALA A 100 2.83 22.44 10.79
CA ALA A 100 3.03 21.92 9.44
C ALA A 100 2.20 22.69 8.40
N GLU A 101 1.03 23.21 8.79
CA GLU A 101 0.17 24.04 7.95
C GLU A 101 0.89 25.33 7.55
N ALA A 102 1.33 26.12 8.54
CA ALA A 102 2.03 27.37 8.28
C ALA A 102 3.32 27.14 7.48
N TYR A 103 4.06 26.06 7.77
CA TYR A 103 5.27 25.71 7.06
C TYR A 103 5.02 25.43 5.56
N ILE A 104 4.07 24.53 5.25
CA ILE A 104 3.74 24.15 3.86
C ILE A 104 3.17 25.35 3.10
N LEU A 105 2.21 26.09 3.67
CA LEU A 105 1.63 27.27 3.04
C LEU A 105 2.67 28.36 2.79
N GLY A 106 3.63 28.51 3.71
CA GLY A 106 4.79 29.38 3.55
C GLY A 106 5.60 29.05 2.30
N LYS A 107 5.93 27.77 2.08
CA LYS A 107 6.67 27.32 0.89
C LYS A 107 5.84 27.43 -0.40
N LEU A 108 4.53 27.20 -0.34
CA LEU A 108 3.63 27.36 -1.49
C LEU A 108 3.48 28.82 -1.93
N ASN A 109 3.72 29.81 -1.04
CA ASN A 109 3.75 31.21 -1.46
C ASN A 109 4.84 31.50 -2.49
N GLU A 110 5.97 30.79 -2.40
CA GLU A 110 7.10 30.92 -3.34
C GLU A 110 6.85 30.23 -4.69
N PHE A 111 5.72 29.55 -4.85
CA PHE A 111 5.32 28.88 -6.09
C PHE A 111 4.73 29.87 -7.11
N GLU A 112 5.04 29.71 -8.38
CA GLU A 112 4.54 30.58 -9.46
C GLU A 112 3.04 30.35 -9.73
N GLN A 113 2.32 31.40 -10.15
CA GLN A 113 0.91 31.26 -10.54
C GLN A 113 0.77 30.55 -11.90
N GLY A 114 -0.31 29.79 -12.07
CA GLY A 114 -0.72 29.16 -13.32
C GLY A 114 0.20 28.04 -13.79
N ARG A 115 1.04 27.48 -12.90
CA ARG A 115 1.97 26.41 -13.28
C ARG A 115 1.30 25.06 -13.32
N HIS A 116 1.65 24.31 -14.35
CA HIS A 116 1.32 22.90 -14.48
C HIS A 116 2.45 22.04 -13.88
N VAL A 117 2.15 21.22 -12.88
CA VAL A 117 3.12 20.33 -12.21
C VAL A 117 2.50 18.99 -11.85
N SER A 118 3.32 17.95 -11.77
CA SER A 118 2.89 16.68 -11.17
C SER A 118 2.84 16.83 -9.65
N VAL A 119 1.76 16.38 -9.02
CA VAL A 119 1.56 16.51 -7.57
C VAL A 119 1.84 15.18 -6.90
N PHE A 120 2.74 15.17 -5.93
CA PHE A 120 3.07 14.00 -5.13
C PHE A 120 2.90 14.35 -3.66
N TYR A 121 1.89 13.79 -3.03
CA TYR A 121 1.60 14.00 -1.62
C TYR A 121 1.84 12.67 -0.89
N LEU A 122 3.02 12.56 -0.29
CA LEU A 122 3.58 11.29 0.14
C LEU A 122 3.86 11.31 1.65
N GLY A 123 3.24 10.41 2.40
CA GLY A 123 3.28 10.37 3.84
C GLY A 123 3.90 9.09 4.39
N GLY A 124 4.48 9.18 5.58
CA GLY A 124 4.66 8.05 6.48
C GLY A 124 3.71 8.22 7.66
N GLY A 125 3.32 7.12 8.30
CA GLY A 125 2.40 7.11 9.44
C GLY A 125 1.01 6.58 9.09
N HIS A 126 0.27 6.12 10.11
CA HIS A 126 -1.13 5.76 9.98
C HIS A 126 -1.92 7.04 9.69
N GLY A 127 -2.10 7.38 8.40
CA GLY A 127 -3.27 8.19 8.02
C GLY A 127 -4.52 7.46 8.53
N GLY A 128 -5.63 8.17 8.70
CA GLY A 128 -6.80 7.65 9.40
C GLY A 128 -6.72 7.91 10.91
N GLY A 129 -7.55 8.84 11.37
CA GLY A 129 -7.54 9.34 12.73
C GLY A 129 -7.66 8.24 13.79
N PHE A 130 -7.07 8.51 14.96
CA PHE A 130 -7.40 7.80 16.19
C PHE A 130 -8.93 7.70 16.30
N ASN A 131 -9.47 6.49 16.46
CA ASN A 131 -10.90 6.15 16.57
C ASN A 131 -11.67 5.87 15.25
N GLY A 132 -10.98 5.60 14.13
CA GLY A 132 -11.63 5.08 12.91
C GLY A 132 -12.31 6.13 12.02
N GLN A 133 -11.87 7.39 12.12
CA GLN A 133 -12.27 8.48 11.23
C GLN A 133 -11.26 8.58 10.07
N VAL A 134 -11.66 8.13 8.88
CA VAL A 134 -10.75 7.93 7.73
C VAL A 134 -10.39 9.22 6.97
N ASP A 135 -11.19 10.28 7.11
CA ASP A 135 -11.04 11.56 6.40
C ASP A 135 -10.54 12.71 7.29
N GLU A 136 -10.15 12.42 8.52
CA GLU A 136 -9.72 13.45 9.49
C GLU A 136 -8.22 13.77 9.41
N GLU A 137 -7.39 12.82 8.95
CA GLU A 137 -5.95 13.00 8.85
C GLU A 137 -5.31 12.12 7.77
N THR A 138 -4.39 12.71 7.00
CA THR A 138 -3.52 12.01 6.04
C THR A 138 -2.12 12.57 6.12
N SER A 139 -1.10 11.71 5.97
CA SER A 139 0.32 12.10 5.98
C SER A 139 0.74 13.00 7.17
N GLY A 140 0.14 12.78 8.35
CA GLY A 140 0.42 13.59 9.55
C GLY A 140 -0.23 14.98 9.56
N LEU A 141 -1.14 15.29 8.62
CA LEU A 141 -1.87 16.55 8.52
C LEU A 141 -3.37 16.32 8.78
N LYS A 142 -3.98 17.23 9.55
CA LYS A 142 -5.43 17.25 9.76
C LYS A 142 -6.17 17.66 8.48
N LYS A 143 -7.43 17.24 8.33
CA LYS A 143 -8.33 17.59 7.22
C LYS A 143 -8.34 19.09 6.91
N LYS A 144 -8.49 19.93 7.94
CA LYS A 144 -8.46 21.40 7.79
C LYS A 144 -7.19 21.92 7.13
N THR A 145 -6.05 21.29 7.41
CA THR A 145 -4.74 21.68 6.89
C THR A 145 -4.60 21.24 5.45
N VAL A 146 -5.10 20.04 5.12
CA VAL A 146 -5.19 19.56 3.74
C VAL A 146 -6.08 20.48 2.90
N GLN A 147 -7.26 20.87 3.41
CA GLN A 147 -8.15 21.84 2.76
C GLN A 147 -7.49 23.21 2.56
N ALA A 148 -6.73 23.71 3.53
CA ALA A 148 -5.99 24.96 3.37
C ALA A 148 -4.91 24.87 2.28
N ILE A 149 -4.24 23.72 2.15
CA ILE A 149 -3.29 23.45 1.06
C ILE A 149 -4.03 23.46 -0.28
N ILE A 150 -5.13 22.74 -0.40
CA ILE A 150 -5.99 22.68 -1.61
C ILE A 150 -6.39 24.09 -2.04
N THR A 151 -7.01 24.89 -1.16
CA THR A 151 -7.38 26.28 -1.47
C THR A 151 -6.18 27.10 -1.92
N LYS A 152 -5.00 26.88 -1.33
CA LYS A 152 -3.79 27.59 -1.75
C LYS A 152 -3.34 27.20 -3.16
N LEU A 153 -3.51 25.93 -3.55
CA LEU A 153 -3.21 25.45 -4.90
C LEU A 153 -4.23 26.01 -5.92
N GLU A 154 -5.51 26.11 -5.55
CA GLU A 154 -6.59 26.74 -6.34
C GLU A 154 -6.28 28.22 -6.59
N ASP A 155 -5.94 28.97 -5.55
CA ASP A 155 -5.56 30.39 -5.62
C ASP A 155 -4.34 30.62 -6.53
N LYS A 156 -3.48 29.61 -6.65
CA LYS A 156 -2.33 29.60 -7.55
C LYS A 156 -2.69 29.16 -8.97
N GLY A 157 -3.92 28.71 -9.23
CA GLY A 157 -4.38 28.23 -10.54
C GLY A 157 -3.58 27.02 -11.02
N MET A 158 -3.27 26.09 -10.11
CA MET A 158 -2.43 24.93 -10.40
C MET A 158 -3.23 23.80 -11.05
N ASN A 159 -2.66 23.22 -12.10
CA ASN A 159 -3.19 22.02 -12.74
C ASN A 159 -2.12 20.90 -12.78
N THR A 160 -2.55 19.65 -12.80
CA THR A 160 -1.68 18.48 -12.81
C THR A 160 -2.13 17.42 -13.80
N GLY A 161 -1.16 16.79 -14.47
CA GLY A 161 -1.41 15.62 -15.31
C GLY A 161 -1.44 14.35 -14.49
N ALA A 162 -0.64 14.26 -13.42
CA ALA A 162 -0.79 13.16 -12.48
C ALA A 162 -0.63 13.58 -11.03
N ALA A 163 -1.48 13.01 -10.19
CA ALA A 163 -1.44 13.15 -8.75
C ALA A 163 -1.20 11.78 -8.10
N VAL A 164 -0.22 11.69 -7.21
CA VAL A 164 0.02 10.46 -6.43
C VAL A 164 -0.08 10.77 -4.95
N PHE A 165 -0.99 10.08 -4.29
CA PHE A 165 -1.28 10.19 -2.87
C PHE A 165 -0.88 8.90 -2.16
N GLY A 166 0.35 8.89 -1.63
CA GLY A 166 0.94 7.72 -0.98
C GLY A 166 0.93 7.84 0.53
N SER A 167 -0.14 7.42 1.19
CA SER A 167 -0.22 7.24 2.65
C SER A 167 -1.45 6.40 3.00
N CYS A 168 -1.57 5.90 4.24
CA CYS A 168 -2.79 5.18 4.62
C CYS A 168 -4.03 6.08 4.46
N TYR A 169 -5.08 5.56 3.82
CA TYR A 169 -6.37 6.22 3.55
C TYR A 169 -6.32 7.57 2.82
N SER A 170 -5.21 7.93 2.14
CA SER A 170 -5.20 9.19 1.37
C SER A 170 -6.22 9.20 0.22
N ALA A 171 -6.69 8.03 -0.21
CA ALA A 171 -7.82 7.93 -1.13
C ALA A 171 -9.08 8.69 -0.69
N ALA A 172 -9.31 8.83 0.61
CA ALA A 172 -10.46 9.59 1.14
C ALA A 172 -10.46 11.07 0.73
N PHE A 173 -9.30 11.61 0.32
CA PHE A 173 -9.11 13.00 -0.05
C PHE A 173 -9.12 13.22 -1.58
N THR A 174 -9.32 12.17 -2.38
CA THR A 174 -9.23 12.24 -3.85
C THR A 174 -10.25 13.20 -4.47
N ASN A 175 -11.45 13.30 -3.88
CA ASN A 175 -12.48 14.24 -4.33
C ASN A 175 -12.01 15.69 -4.20
N GLU A 176 -11.29 16.02 -3.14
CA GLU A 176 -10.80 17.37 -2.87
C GLU A 176 -9.61 17.77 -3.76
N PHE A 177 -8.90 16.82 -4.36
CA PHE A 177 -7.78 17.09 -5.28
C PHE A 177 -8.15 16.97 -6.76
N ARG A 178 -9.40 16.64 -7.08
CA ARG A 178 -9.84 16.33 -8.44
C ARG A 178 -9.86 17.56 -9.35
N ASP A 179 -10.27 18.71 -8.83
CA ASP A 179 -10.41 19.95 -9.62
C ASP A 179 -9.07 20.47 -10.20
N PHE A 180 -7.94 19.97 -9.70
CA PHE A 180 -6.61 20.28 -10.22
C PHE A 180 -6.18 19.38 -11.37
N LEU A 181 -6.87 18.26 -11.58
CA LEU A 181 -6.46 17.25 -12.54
C LEU A 181 -6.89 17.68 -13.94
N LEU A 182 -5.97 17.61 -14.91
CA LEU A 182 -6.28 17.84 -16.32
C LEU A 182 -7.33 16.84 -16.82
N ASP A 183 -8.01 17.16 -17.93
CA ASP A 183 -9.03 16.29 -18.54
C ASP A 183 -8.56 14.84 -18.72
N ASP A 184 -7.33 14.62 -19.22
CA ASP A 184 -6.71 13.28 -19.36
C ASP A 184 -5.74 12.95 -18.20
N GLY A 185 -5.90 13.62 -17.07
CA GLY A 185 -5.04 13.41 -15.92
C GLY A 185 -5.40 12.13 -15.15
N ILE A 186 -4.41 11.58 -14.44
CA ILE A 186 -4.59 10.40 -13.60
C ILE A 186 -4.23 10.68 -12.14
N MET A 187 -5.04 10.16 -11.23
CA MET A 187 -4.81 10.20 -9.80
C MET A 187 -4.69 8.79 -9.25
N LEU A 188 -3.61 8.51 -8.53
CA LEU A 188 -3.45 7.27 -7.77
C LEU A 188 -3.43 7.60 -6.29
N ALA A 189 -4.26 6.90 -5.53
CA ALA A 189 -4.26 7.00 -4.08
C ALA A 189 -4.34 5.62 -3.43
N ASP A 190 -3.60 5.43 -2.35
CA ASP A 190 -3.65 4.20 -1.59
C ASP A 190 -4.68 4.33 -0.46
N SER A 191 -5.58 3.34 -0.32
CA SER A 191 -6.60 3.36 0.74
C SER A 191 -6.20 2.54 1.96
N VAL A 192 -5.29 1.56 1.88
CA VAL A 192 -4.93 0.68 3.03
C VAL A 192 -3.42 0.39 3.18
N GLU A 193 -2.53 0.99 2.40
CA GLU A 193 -1.15 0.51 2.36
C GLU A 193 -0.30 0.91 3.59
N CYS A 194 0.20 -0.10 4.30
CA CYS A 194 1.27 -0.01 5.28
C CYS A 194 2.55 -0.59 4.64
N GLY A 195 3.55 0.25 4.32
CA GLY A 195 4.90 -0.28 4.04
C GLY A 195 5.69 0.31 2.87
N HIS A 196 5.09 1.09 1.96
CA HIS A 196 5.83 1.83 0.92
C HIS A 196 4.96 2.97 0.36
N ASN A 197 5.42 4.23 0.39
CA ASN A 197 4.62 5.40 -0.04
C ASN A 197 4.94 5.89 -1.46
N GLY A 198 5.76 5.15 -2.22
CA GLY A 198 6.10 5.50 -3.61
C GLY A 198 7.16 6.61 -3.75
N PHE A 199 7.77 7.10 -2.67
CA PHE A 199 8.78 8.16 -2.78
C PHE A 199 10.03 7.73 -3.56
N ASP A 200 10.51 6.51 -3.34
CA ASP A 200 11.69 5.98 -4.07
C ASP A 200 11.38 5.82 -5.57
N ASN A 201 10.16 5.38 -5.93
CA ASN A 201 9.66 5.32 -7.31
C ASN A 201 9.65 6.70 -7.98
N LEU A 202 9.12 7.70 -7.27
CA LEU A 202 9.09 9.09 -7.72
C LEU A 202 10.49 9.61 -8.02
N VAL A 203 11.42 9.45 -7.08
CA VAL A 203 12.79 9.94 -7.26
C VAL A 203 13.46 9.25 -8.44
N ARG A 204 13.30 7.92 -8.58
CA ARG A 204 13.80 7.19 -9.75
C ARG A 204 13.21 7.75 -11.04
N TRP A 205 11.88 7.83 -11.15
CA TRP A 205 11.20 8.36 -12.33
C TRP A 205 11.64 9.80 -12.69
N ARG A 206 11.85 10.66 -11.68
CA ARG A 206 12.33 12.04 -11.88
C ARG A 206 13.73 12.09 -12.46
N GLN A 207 14.61 11.17 -12.07
CA GLN A 207 16.03 11.19 -12.43
C GLN A 207 16.34 10.59 -13.80
N HIS A 208 15.44 9.78 -14.36
CA HIS A 208 15.61 9.25 -15.70
C HIS A 208 15.16 10.25 -16.78
N ALA A 209 15.99 10.42 -17.80
CA ALA A 209 15.72 11.29 -18.94
C ALA A 209 14.58 10.76 -19.83
N GLU A 210 14.36 9.45 -19.82
CA GLU A 210 13.30 8.76 -20.55
C GLU A 210 12.04 8.60 -19.68
N ASN A 211 10.88 8.38 -20.32
CA ASN A 211 9.66 7.96 -19.63
C ASN A 211 9.80 6.48 -19.26
N ILE A 212 10.45 6.22 -18.13
CA ILE A 212 10.45 4.90 -17.51
C ILE A 212 9.12 4.65 -16.78
N PRO A 213 8.71 3.38 -16.62
CA PRO A 213 7.59 3.04 -15.75
C PRO A 213 7.81 3.55 -14.32
N PHE A 214 6.74 4.00 -13.67
CA PHE A 214 6.80 4.46 -12.28
C PHE A 214 7.10 3.28 -11.34
N PHE A 215 6.41 2.16 -11.51
CA PHE A 215 6.70 0.88 -10.88
C PHE A 215 7.54 -0.02 -11.79
N THR A 216 8.61 -0.63 -11.26
CA THR A 216 9.40 -1.63 -12.01
C THR A 216 8.67 -2.95 -12.10
N LEU A 217 9.07 -3.79 -13.06
CA LEU A 217 8.57 -5.17 -13.15
C LEU A 217 8.85 -5.96 -11.86
N ASP A 218 10.02 -5.76 -11.25
CA ASP A 218 10.39 -6.45 -10.01
C ASP A 218 9.51 -5.99 -8.83
N GLU A 219 9.18 -4.69 -8.75
CA GLU A 219 8.25 -4.16 -7.74
C GLU A 219 6.84 -4.71 -7.94
N ILE A 220 6.36 -4.70 -9.19
CA ILE A 220 5.08 -5.31 -9.58
C ILE A 220 5.04 -6.80 -9.19
N GLN A 221 6.16 -7.51 -9.32
CA GLN A 221 6.28 -8.92 -8.95
C GLN A 221 6.50 -9.14 -7.44
N ALA A 222 7.04 -8.16 -6.72
CA ALA A 222 7.33 -8.25 -5.29
C ALA A 222 6.08 -8.24 -4.40
N PHE A 223 4.94 -7.74 -4.91
CA PHE A 223 3.64 -7.81 -4.22
C PHE A 223 2.99 -9.19 -4.22
N LYS A 224 3.68 -10.20 -4.77
CA LYS A 224 3.31 -11.60 -4.62
C LYS A 224 3.67 -12.10 -3.22
N VAL A 225 2.74 -12.80 -2.59
CA VAL A 225 2.90 -13.46 -1.29
C VAL A 225 4.06 -14.45 -1.40
N LYS A 226 5.02 -14.36 -0.47
CA LYS A 226 6.16 -15.27 -0.46
C LYS A 226 5.68 -16.68 -0.08
N PRO A 227 6.32 -17.76 -0.55
CA PRO A 227 5.97 -19.12 -0.14
C PRO A 227 5.93 -19.30 1.39
N SER A 228 6.82 -18.62 2.12
CA SER A 228 6.82 -18.62 3.59
C SER A 228 5.55 -18.05 4.22
N ASP A 229 4.98 -17.00 3.61
CA ASP A 229 3.81 -16.32 4.13
C ASP A 229 2.56 -17.15 3.81
N MET A 230 2.49 -17.73 2.61
CA MET A 230 1.46 -18.71 2.24
C MET A 230 1.48 -19.94 3.15
N ARG A 231 2.66 -20.52 3.40
CA ARG A 231 2.82 -21.65 4.32
C ARG A 231 2.36 -21.30 5.73
N THR A 232 2.69 -20.10 6.22
CA THR A 232 2.25 -19.66 7.54
C THR A 232 0.72 -19.64 7.62
N LYS A 233 0.04 -19.08 6.62
CA LYS A 233 -1.43 -19.08 6.57
C LYS A 233 -2.06 -20.44 6.40
N PHE A 234 -1.49 -21.25 5.52
CA PHE A 234 -1.90 -22.64 5.35
C PHE A 234 -1.81 -23.39 6.69
N ASN A 235 -0.69 -23.25 7.41
CA ASN A 235 -0.49 -23.89 8.72
C ASN A 235 -1.40 -23.34 9.82
N GLU A 236 -1.75 -22.05 9.79
CA GLU A 236 -2.75 -21.47 10.70
C GLU A 236 -4.14 -22.09 10.49
N LEU A 237 -4.51 -22.37 9.24
CA LEU A 237 -5.78 -22.98 8.90
C LEU A 237 -5.82 -24.49 9.23
N VAL A 238 -4.83 -25.25 8.76
CA VAL A 238 -4.85 -26.72 8.84
C VAL A 238 -4.20 -27.28 10.11
N GLY A 239 -3.43 -26.45 10.82
CA GLY A 239 -2.64 -26.86 11.98
C GLY A 239 -1.42 -27.72 11.63
N MET A 240 -0.62 -28.04 12.65
CA MET A 240 0.54 -28.93 12.51
C MET A 240 0.23 -30.28 13.16
N ASN A 241 -0.01 -31.31 12.34
CA ASN A 241 -0.15 -32.68 12.82
C ASN A 241 1.20 -33.39 12.99
N GLU A 242 1.41 -34.04 14.13
CA GLU A 242 2.68 -34.71 14.45
C GLU A 242 2.97 -35.91 13.54
N GLU A 243 1.97 -36.75 13.24
CA GLU A 243 2.15 -37.94 12.41
C GLU A 243 2.43 -37.58 10.94
N VAL A 244 1.71 -36.60 10.40
CA VAL A 244 1.99 -36.04 9.06
C VAL A 244 3.40 -35.42 9.04
N ALA A 245 3.77 -34.64 10.06
CA ALA A 245 5.10 -34.04 10.16
C ALA A 245 6.24 -35.08 10.27
N LYS A 246 6.01 -36.21 10.95
CA LYS A 246 6.95 -37.36 11.02
C LYS A 246 7.11 -38.01 9.65
N LYS A 247 5.99 -38.24 8.94
CA LYS A 247 6.00 -38.80 7.59
C LYS A 247 6.77 -37.91 6.61
N HIS A 248 6.46 -36.61 6.58
CA HIS A 248 7.15 -35.65 5.70
C HIS A 248 8.62 -35.48 6.07
N LEU A 249 9.01 -35.65 7.34
CA LEU A 249 10.42 -35.68 7.73
C LEU A 249 11.16 -36.90 7.13
N LEU A 250 10.52 -38.07 7.11
CA LEU A 250 11.08 -39.27 6.49
C LEU A 250 11.26 -39.08 4.98
N GLU A 251 10.24 -38.54 4.32
CA GLU A 251 10.26 -38.28 2.89
C GLU A 251 11.30 -37.21 2.51
N ALA A 252 11.42 -36.15 3.31
CA ALA A 252 12.48 -35.15 3.12
C ALA A 252 13.89 -35.74 3.30
N TYR A 253 14.08 -36.58 4.33
CA TYR A 253 15.35 -37.27 4.53
C TYR A 253 15.66 -38.22 3.37
N ALA A 254 14.66 -38.99 2.92
CA ALA A 254 14.77 -39.90 1.79
C ALA A 254 15.17 -39.16 0.51
N ASP A 255 14.48 -38.07 0.17
CA ASP A 255 14.78 -37.28 -1.01
C ASP A 255 16.16 -36.59 -0.91
N HIS A 256 16.51 -36.05 0.25
CA HIS A 256 17.82 -35.44 0.47
C HIS A 256 18.97 -36.45 0.33
N THR A 257 18.80 -37.65 0.90
CA THR A 257 19.84 -38.70 0.92
C THR A 257 19.75 -39.70 -0.24
N LYS A 258 18.77 -39.52 -1.13
CA LYS A 258 18.47 -40.43 -2.26
C LYS A 258 18.25 -41.88 -1.84
N LYS A 259 17.64 -42.08 -0.66
CA LYS A 259 17.22 -43.38 -0.14
C LYS A 259 15.75 -43.63 -0.45
N ASP A 260 15.35 -44.90 -0.47
CA ASP A 260 13.95 -45.28 -0.58
C ASP A 260 13.22 -44.99 0.75
N PRO A 261 12.17 -44.15 0.76
CA PRO A 261 11.44 -43.80 1.99
C PRO A 261 10.81 -45.02 2.68
N THR A 262 10.46 -46.08 1.94
CA THR A 262 9.85 -47.30 2.51
C THR A 262 10.81 -48.11 3.37
N THR A 263 12.11 -47.87 3.23
CA THR A 263 13.16 -48.54 4.01
C THR A 263 13.53 -47.80 5.29
N LEU A 264 12.95 -46.61 5.51
CA LEU A 264 13.26 -45.74 6.63
C LEU A 264 12.25 -45.89 7.76
N THR A 265 12.71 -45.68 8.99
CA THR A 265 11.84 -45.56 10.17
C THR A 265 12.06 -44.21 10.82
N TYR A 266 10.99 -43.63 11.38
CA TYR A 266 11.07 -42.30 12.03
C TYR A 266 12.15 -42.29 13.12
N GLN A 267 12.23 -43.34 13.93
CA GLN A 267 13.21 -43.40 15.02
C GLN A 267 14.64 -43.55 14.52
N GLY A 268 14.85 -44.30 13.42
CA GLY A 268 16.15 -44.41 12.78
C GLY A 268 16.63 -43.09 12.19
N VAL A 269 15.75 -42.37 11.48
CA VAL A 269 16.08 -41.03 10.94
C VAL A 269 16.29 -40.03 12.06
N LYS A 270 15.41 -39.98 13.06
CA LYS A 270 15.54 -39.08 14.22
C LYS A 270 16.89 -39.23 14.91
N LEU A 271 17.30 -40.47 15.20
CA LEU A 271 18.61 -40.74 15.82
C LEU A 271 19.78 -40.19 15.00
N LEU A 272 19.72 -40.33 13.67
CA LEU A 272 20.76 -39.82 12.77
C LEU A 272 20.81 -38.29 12.74
N LEU A 273 19.65 -37.63 12.78
CA LEU A 273 19.56 -36.16 12.84
C LEU A 273 20.02 -35.63 14.20
N ASP A 274 19.67 -36.29 15.30
CA ASP A 274 20.11 -35.91 16.65
C ASP A 274 21.63 -36.01 16.80
N GLN A 275 22.28 -36.89 16.05
CA GLN A 275 23.74 -37.08 16.04
C GLN A 275 24.48 -36.12 15.07
N ASN A 276 23.77 -35.42 14.20
CA ASN A 276 24.37 -34.54 13.18
C ASN A 276 23.51 -33.28 12.96
N SER A 277 23.82 -32.22 13.69
CA SER A 277 23.07 -30.96 13.66
C SER A 277 23.02 -30.31 12.27
N GLN A 278 24.12 -30.35 11.51
CA GLN A 278 24.15 -29.79 10.16
C GLN A 278 23.21 -30.56 9.21
N LEU A 279 23.19 -31.89 9.30
CA LEU A 279 22.24 -32.71 8.56
C LEU A 279 20.80 -32.46 9.02
N ALA A 280 20.57 -32.30 10.32
CA ALA A 280 19.26 -31.96 10.88
C ALA A 280 18.72 -30.65 10.30
N ASP A 281 19.52 -29.59 10.27
CA ASP A 281 19.12 -28.31 9.70
C ASP A 281 18.87 -28.41 8.20
N THR A 282 19.76 -29.11 7.48
CA THR A 282 19.62 -29.32 6.03
C THR A 282 18.34 -30.06 5.68
N VAL A 283 18.02 -31.15 6.40
CA VAL A 283 16.82 -31.96 6.16
C VAL A 283 15.54 -31.20 6.58
N LYS A 284 15.58 -30.42 7.66
CA LYS A 284 14.43 -29.58 8.07
C LYS A 284 14.15 -28.47 7.06
N ASN A 285 15.19 -27.82 6.55
CA ASN A 285 15.05 -26.82 5.49
C ASN A 285 14.54 -27.47 4.21
N HIS A 286 15.10 -28.61 3.81
CA HIS A 286 14.64 -29.37 2.64
C HIS A 286 13.17 -29.80 2.74
N ARG A 287 12.71 -30.24 3.92
CA ARG A 287 11.28 -30.51 4.18
C ARG A 287 10.43 -29.27 3.96
N THR A 288 10.90 -28.13 4.44
CA THR A 288 10.21 -26.84 4.29
C THR A 288 10.12 -26.45 2.82
N ASP A 289 11.21 -26.59 2.06
CA ASP A 289 11.27 -26.28 0.63
C ASP A 289 10.35 -27.20 -0.20
N LEU A 290 10.27 -28.48 0.14
CA LEU A 290 9.37 -29.44 -0.52
C LEU A 290 7.90 -29.07 -0.31
N LEU A 291 7.53 -28.68 0.91
CA LEU A 291 6.17 -28.23 1.22
C LEU A 291 5.86 -26.92 0.48
N ASP A 292 6.75 -25.92 0.54
CA ASP A 292 6.59 -24.64 -0.14
C ASP A 292 6.42 -24.80 -1.65
N LYS A 293 7.18 -25.72 -2.25
CA LYS A 293 7.05 -26.04 -3.68
C LYS A 293 5.67 -26.60 -4.01
N GLN A 294 5.13 -27.51 -3.19
CA GLN A 294 3.77 -28.03 -3.40
C GLN A 294 2.71 -26.94 -3.18
N ILE A 295 2.81 -26.16 -2.09
CA ILE A 295 1.89 -25.03 -1.82
C ILE A 295 1.87 -24.05 -3.01
N LEU A 296 3.04 -23.65 -3.51
CA LEU A 296 3.13 -22.69 -4.60
C LEU A 296 2.55 -23.25 -5.91
N THR A 297 2.80 -24.52 -6.21
CA THR A 297 2.29 -25.15 -7.44
C THR A 297 0.78 -25.38 -7.34
N CYS A 298 0.31 -25.96 -6.23
CA CYS A 298 -1.10 -26.15 -5.90
C CYS A 298 -1.88 -24.84 -5.97
N SER A 299 -1.34 -23.78 -5.37
CA SER A 299 -1.91 -22.44 -5.45
C SER A 299 -2.13 -21.97 -6.89
N THR A 300 -1.18 -22.23 -7.80
CA THR A 300 -1.32 -21.87 -9.23
C THR A 300 -2.53 -22.56 -9.85
N GLU A 301 -2.69 -23.85 -9.58
CA GLU A 301 -3.78 -24.64 -10.14
C GLU A 301 -5.12 -24.23 -9.53
N LEU A 302 -5.18 -24.00 -8.21
CA LEU A 302 -6.38 -23.52 -7.54
C LEU A 302 -6.82 -22.14 -8.06
N GLN A 303 -5.88 -21.21 -8.30
CA GLN A 303 -6.18 -19.93 -8.93
C GLN A 303 -6.74 -20.07 -10.35
N ALA A 304 -6.26 -21.06 -11.12
CA ALA A 304 -6.74 -21.30 -12.48
C ALA A 304 -8.19 -21.82 -12.52
N LEU A 305 -8.73 -22.32 -11.39
CA LEU A 305 -10.14 -22.68 -11.27
C LEU A 305 -11.07 -21.46 -11.15
N GLY A 306 -10.50 -20.27 -10.93
CA GLY A 306 -11.24 -19.01 -10.80
C GLY A 306 -11.63 -18.67 -9.36
N PRO A 307 -12.44 -17.61 -9.18
CA PRO A 307 -12.73 -16.98 -7.89
C PRO A 307 -13.43 -17.90 -6.88
N ASN A 308 -14.46 -18.61 -7.36
CA ASN A 308 -15.31 -19.45 -6.52
C ASN A 308 -15.33 -20.88 -7.07
N PRO A 309 -14.22 -21.63 -6.93
CA PRO A 309 -14.12 -22.96 -7.49
C PRO A 309 -15.09 -23.92 -6.79
N ALA A 310 -15.62 -24.89 -7.53
CA ALA A 310 -16.45 -25.91 -6.91
C ALA A 310 -15.59 -26.78 -5.97
N PRO A 311 -16.09 -27.21 -4.80
CA PRO A 311 -15.32 -28.02 -3.85
C PRO A 311 -14.74 -29.32 -4.46
N ALA A 312 -15.45 -29.91 -5.42
CA ALA A 312 -14.96 -31.09 -6.14
C ALA A 312 -13.69 -30.80 -6.96
N ASP A 313 -13.61 -29.64 -7.61
CA ASP A 313 -12.45 -29.23 -8.40
C ASP A 313 -11.26 -28.91 -7.48
N VAL A 314 -11.53 -28.30 -6.31
CA VAL A 314 -10.52 -28.06 -5.27
C VAL A 314 -9.95 -29.40 -4.75
N GLN A 315 -10.82 -30.35 -4.43
CA GLN A 315 -10.41 -31.69 -3.97
C GLN A 315 -9.55 -32.41 -5.02
N GLN A 316 -10.01 -32.44 -6.27
CA GLN A 316 -9.27 -33.06 -7.37
C GLN A 316 -7.90 -32.41 -7.56
N THR A 317 -7.80 -31.08 -7.42
CA THR A 317 -6.53 -30.36 -7.49
C THR A 317 -5.61 -30.78 -6.35
N LEU A 318 -6.12 -30.83 -5.11
CA LEU A 318 -5.34 -31.21 -3.93
C LEU A 318 -4.76 -32.62 -4.05
N GLU A 319 -5.46 -33.58 -4.68
CA GLU A 319 -4.97 -34.95 -4.88
C GLU A 319 -3.63 -35.03 -5.63
N HIS A 320 -3.29 -34.04 -6.46
CA HIS A 320 -1.99 -33.96 -7.14
C HIS A 320 -0.84 -33.55 -6.20
N TYR A 321 -1.15 -33.06 -5.00
CA TYR A 321 -0.22 -32.46 -4.04
C TYR A 321 -0.28 -33.20 -2.71
N PRO A 322 0.37 -34.37 -2.58
CA PRO A 322 0.14 -35.30 -1.47
C PRO A 322 0.42 -34.70 -0.10
N TRP A 323 1.43 -33.82 0.04
CA TRP A 323 1.75 -33.22 1.34
C TRP A 323 0.68 -32.23 1.77
N VAL A 324 0.24 -31.39 0.82
CA VAL A 324 -0.83 -30.41 1.05
C VAL A 324 -2.13 -31.14 1.36
N ASN A 325 -2.51 -32.12 0.55
CA ASN A 325 -3.73 -32.88 0.72
C ASN A 325 -3.77 -33.59 2.08
N GLU A 326 -2.67 -34.21 2.53
CA GLU A 326 -2.62 -34.87 3.83
C GLU A 326 -2.91 -33.93 5.00
N TYR A 327 -2.35 -32.72 4.97
CA TYR A 327 -2.67 -31.70 5.98
C TYR A 327 -4.13 -31.24 5.89
N VAL A 328 -4.66 -31.02 4.69
CA VAL A 328 -6.07 -30.63 4.49
C VAL A 328 -7.04 -31.73 4.96
N GLN A 329 -6.81 -32.98 4.58
CA GLN A 329 -7.65 -34.11 5.01
C GLN A 329 -7.59 -34.30 6.51
N HIS A 330 -6.40 -34.20 7.11
CA HIS A 330 -6.27 -34.28 8.56
C HIS A 330 -7.06 -33.18 9.26
N ALA A 331 -6.99 -31.94 8.76
CA ALA A 331 -7.74 -30.83 9.31
C ALA A 331 -9.26 -31.05 9.19
N ILE A 332 -9.74 -31.54 8.04
CA ILE A 332 -11.15 -31.91 7.83
C ILE A 332 -11.61 -32.96 8.84
N GLU A 333 -10.80 -33.98 9.08
CA GLU A 333 -11.08 -35.02 10.08
C GLU A 333 -11.01 -34.52 11.53
N ALA A 334 -10.30 -33.41 11.78
CA ALA A 334 -10.12 -32.83 13.12
C ALA A 334 -11.19 -31.79 13.49
N CYS A 335 -11.99 -31.33 12.53
CA CYS A 335 -13.00 -30.27 12.74
C CYS A 335 -14.42 -30.83 12.98
N ALA A 336 -15.28 -29.98 13.52
CA ALA A 336 -16.74 -30.15 13.51
C ALA A 336 -17.38 -29.12 12.56
N TYR A 337 -18.58 -29.42 12.06
CA TYR A 337 -19.25 -28.59 11.06
C TYR A 337 -20.64 -28.15 11.51
N SER A 338 -20.86 -26.84 11.64
CA SER A 338 -22.08 -26.31 12.26
C SER A 338 -23.35 -26.68 11.50
N ASP A 339 -23.28 -26.85 10.18
CA ASP A 339 -24.36 -27.38 9.33
C ASP A 339 -24.79 -28.82 9.67
N LYS A 340 -23.96 -29.58 10.39
CA LYS A 340 -24.25 -30.94 10.88
C LYS A 340 -24.72 -31.01 12.32
N THR A 341 -24.79 -29.88 13.02
CA THR A 341 -25.19 -29.83 14.44
C THR A 341 -26.58 -30.42 14.68
N ASP A 342 -27.56 -30.09 13.85
CA ASP A 342 -28.94 -30.56 14.03
C ASP A 342 -29.07 -32.07 13.81
N GLU A 343 -28.37 -32.60 12.79
CA GLU A 343 -28.30 -34.04 12.52
C GLU A 343 -27.67 -34.78 13.71
N PHE A 344 -26.57 -34.23 14.26
CA PHE A 344 -25.88 -34.78 15.42
C PHE A 344 -26.75 -34.77 16.68
N VAL A 345 -27.39 -33.65 17.02
CA VAL A 345 -28.24 -33.52 18.21
C VAL A 345 -29.43 -34.48 18.15
N ALA A 346 -30.08 -34.59 16.98
CA ALA A 346 -31.17 -35.54 16.80
C ALA A 346 -30.72 -36.99 16.98
N ALA A 347 -29.53 -37.35 16.47
CA ALA A 347 -28.95 -38.68 16.66
C ALA A 347 -28.56 -38.93 18.12
N LEU A 348 -27.97 -37.95 18.81
CA LEU A 348 -27.59 -38.00 20.22
C LEU A 348 -28.80 -38.30 21.12
N ILE A 349 -29.87 -37.53 20.98
CA ILE A 349 -31.11 -37.73 21.75
C ILE A 349 -31.70 -39.13 21.48
N LYS A 350 -31.70 -39.56 20.22
CA LYS A 350 -32.19 -40.89 19.84
C LYS A 350 -31.40 -42.02 20.50
N GLU A 351 -30.08 -41.92 20.57
CA GLU A 351 -29.24 -42.94 21.22
C GLU A 351 -29.38 -42.92 22.75
N ILE A 352 -29.52 -41.74 23.37
CA ILE A 352 -29.81 -41.64 24.81
C ILE A 352 -31.14 -42.34 25.16
N ASN A 353 -32.19 -42.09 24.38
CA ASN A 353 -33.49 -42.76 24.57
C ASN A 353 -33.43 -44.27 24.30
N ARG A 354 -32.59 -44.70 23.34
CA ARG A 354 -32.36 -46.13 23.09
C ARG A 354 -31.64 -46.79 24.27
N TYR A 355 -30.64 -46.14 24.84
CA TYR A 355 -29.94 -46.62 26.02
C TYR A 355 -30.91 -46.82 27.19
N GLU A 356 -31.76 -45.83 27.46
CA GLU A 356 -32.82 -45.90 28.47
C GLU A 356 -33.74 -47.10 28.25
N ALA A 357 -34.25 -47.30 27.04
CA ALA A 357 -35.15 -48.40 26.72
C ALA A 357 -34.49 -49.79 26.87
N GLN A 358 -33.17 -49.89 26.64
CA GLN A 358 -32.42 -51.15 26.70
C GLN A 358 -31.96 -51.52 28.11
N HIS A 359 -31.61 -50.53 28.93
CA HIS A 359 -30.98 -50.76 30.23
C HIS A 359 -31.91 -50.43 31.40
N ASN A 360 -32.98 -49.66 31.15
CA ASN A 360 -33.99 -49.24 32.13
C ASN A 360 -33.37 -48.78 33.47
N PRO A 361 -32.46 -47.79 33.44
CA PRO A 361 -31.78 -47.32 34.64
C PRO A 361 -32.79 -46.73 35.64
N GLY A 362 -32.53 -46.94 36.93
CA GLY A 362 -33.27 -46.31 38.02
C GLY A 362 -33.10 -44.79 38.01
N ALA A 363 -34.04 -44.08 38.63
CA ALA A 363 -34.04 -42.61 38.68
C ALA A 363 -32.82 -42.00 39.41
N ASP A 364 -32.12 -42.82 40.21
CA ASP A 364 -30.95 -42.43 41.00
C ASP A 364 -29.69 -43.23 40.63
N ASP A 365 -29.73 -44.01 39.54
CA ASP A 365 -28.55 -44.73 39.07
C ASP A 365 -27.56 -43.76 38.42
N ASP A 366 -26.30 -43.79 38.85
CA ASP A 366 -25.20 -43.19 38.09
C ASP A 366 -24.95 -44.03 36.84
N ILE A 367 -25.11 -43.40 35.68
CA ILE A 367 -24.94 -44.05 34.38
C ILE A 367 -23.86 -43.39 33.53
N SER A 368 -23.11 -42.43 34.07
CA SER A 368 -22.29 -41.51 33.26
C SER A 368 -21.27 -42.23 32.40
N ASP A 369 -20.44 -43.08 33.02
CA ASP A 369 -19.40 -43.84 32.30
C ASP A 369 -20.01 -44.81 31.28
N ALA A 370 -21.10 -45.49 31.66
CA ALA A 370 -21.75 -46.48 30.81
C ALA A 370 -22.46 -45.83 29.60
N LEU A 371 -23.13 -44.69 29.81
CA LEU A 371 -23.79 -43.94 28.76
C LEU A 371 -22.78 -43.26 27.84
N LEU A 372 -21.75 -42.59 28.37
CA LEU A 372 -20.71 -41.96 27.55
C LEU A 372 -19.94 -42.99 26.72
N THR A 373 -19.61 -44.14 27.32
CA THR A 373 -19.00 -45.26 26.58
C THR A 373 -19.93 -45.78 25.48
N HIS A 374 -21.24 -45.93 25.77
CA HIS A 374 -22.23 -46.33 24.77
C HIS A 374 -22.27 -45.33 23.61
N LEU A 375 -22.44 -44.04 23.91
CA LEU A 375 -22.56 -42.97 22.92
C LEU A 375 -21.29 -42.84 22.07
N GLN A 376 -20.09 -42.96 22.66
CA GLN A 376 -18.84 -42.92 21.92
C GLN A 376 -18.78 -43.96 20.79
N THR A 377 -19.38 -45.14 20.98
CA THR A 377 -19.42 -46.18 19.93
C THR A 377 -20.44 -45.91 18.82
N LYS A 378 -21.35 -44.94 19.02
CA LYS A 378 -22.42 -44.59 18.06
C LYS A 378 -22.09 -43.44 17.12
N PHE A 379 -20.99 -42.72 17.39
CA PHE A 379 -20.48 -41.64 16.55
C PHE A 379 -19.06 -41.95 16.05
N PRO A 380 -18.88 -42.97 15.18
CA PRO A 380 -17.56 -43.46 14.78
C PRO A 380 -16.89 -42.65 13.69
N ASP A 381 -17.64 -41.85 12.93
CA ASP A 381 -17.13 -40.98 11.88
C ASP A 381 -16.46 -39.74 12.48
N ALA A 382 -15.49 -39.16 11.77
CA ALA A 382 -14.68 -38.06 12.29
C ALA A 382 -15.52 -36.84 12.76
N PRO A 383 -16.47 -36.31 11.96
CA PRO A 383 -17.32 -35.20 12.40
C PRO A 383 -18.19 -35.55 13.62
N GLY A 384 -18.80 -36.74 13.64
CA GLY A 384 -19.61 -37.21 14.77
C GLY A 384 -18.79 -37.40 16.05
N LYS A 385 -17.58 -37.96 15.93
CA LYS A 385 -16.63 -38.12 17.04
C LYS A 385 -16.20 -36.77 17.61
N ASN A 386 -15.98 -35.78 16.75
CA ASN A 386 -15.58 -34.43 17.18
C ASN A 386 -16.72 -33.73 17.90
N PHE A 387 -17.94 -33.77 17.36
CA PHE A 387 -19.13 -33.28 18.06
C PHE A 387 -19.36 -33.98 19.39
N PHE A 388 -19.17 -35.30 19.45
CA PHE A 388 -19.31 -36.06 20.68
C PHE A 388 -18.28 -35.64 21.73
N LYS A 389 -17.02 -35.39 21.36
CA LYS A 389 -16.02 -34.87 22.31
C LYS A 389 -16.40 -33.50 22.87
N ILE A 390 -16.91 -32.58 22.03
CA ILE A 390 -17.39 -31.27 22.49
C ILE A 390 -18.59 -31.46 23.43
N PHE A 391 -19.52 -32.36 23.08
CA PHE A 391 -20.66 -32.70 23.92
C PHE A 391 -20.23 -33.33 25.25
N GLU A 392 -19.26 -34.23 25.25
CA GLU A 392 -18.75 -34.89 26.45
C GLU A 392 -18.15 -33.88 27.43
N ASP A 393 -17.36 -32.93 26.93
CA ASP A 393 -16.80 -31.83 27.72
C ASP A 393 -17.90 -30.92 28.29
N TYR A 394 -18.86 -30.54 27.45
CA TYR A 394 -20.04 -29.78 27.85
C TYR A 394 -20.87 -30.53 28.92
N ALA A 395 -21.14 -31.82 28.73
CA ALA A 395 -21.91 -32.64 29.65
C ALA A 395 -21.20 -32.76 31.01
N LYS A 396 -19.88 -32.93 31.04
CA LYS A 396 -19.09 -32.98 32.29
C LYS A 396 -19.16 -31.69 33.12
N THR A 397 -19.45 -30.55 32.49
CA THR A 397 -19.59 -29.27 33.19
C THR A 397 -21.04 -28.96 33.58
N MET A 398 -22.02 -29.49 32.85
CA MET A 398 -23.44 -29.23 33.06
C MET A 398 -24.14 -30.27 33.93
N VAL A 399 -23.76 -31.54 33.80
CA VAL A 399 -24.36 -32.67 34.52
C VAL A 399 -23.74 -32.70 35.92
N CYS A 400 -24.57 -32.47 36.93
CA CYS A 400 -24.13 -32.34 38.32
C CYS A 400 -24.35 -33.62 39.14
N SER A 401 -25.34 -34.44 38.76
CA SER A 401 -25.72 -35.64 39.51
C SER A 401 -25.65 -36.94 38.70
N GLU A 402 -25.09 -36.88 37.49
CA GLU A 402 -24.74 -38.07 36.68
C GLU A 402 -25.96 -38.91 36.24
N LYS A 403 -27.16 -38.30 36.30
CA LYS A 403 -28.45 -38.92 35.99
C LYS A 403 -28.84 -38.77 34.52
N LEU A 404 -29.59 -39.75 34.02
CA LEU A 404 -30.10 -39.78 32.64
C LEU A 404 -30.88 -38.52 32.22
N ALA A 405 -31.70 -37.95 33.13
CA ALA A 405 -32.49 -36.76 32.84
C ALA A 405 -31.59 -35.54 32.52
N GLU A 406 -30.49 -35.37 33.26
CA GLU A 406 -29.54 -34.28 33.05
C GLU A 406 -28.78 -34.44 31.73
N PHE A 407 -28.46 -35.67 31.33
CA PHE A 407 -27.89 -35.93 30.00
C PHE A 407 -28.85 -35.60 28.86
N LYS A 408 -30.16 -35.83 29.03
CA LYS A 408 -31.19 -35.42 28.06
C LYS A 408 -31.28 -33.90 27.96
N ASP A 409 -31.25 -33.21 29.09
CA ASP A 409 -31.26 -31.74 29.14
C ASP A 409 -30.00 -31.15 28.49
N ALA A 410 -28.82 -31.73 28.77
CA ALA A 410 -27.57 -31.36 28.11
C ALA A 410 -27.65 -31.58 26.60
N ALA A 411 -28.15 -32.74 26.12
CA ALA A 411 -28.29 -33.00 24.69
C ALA A 411 -29.22 -31.99 23.99
N ASN A 412 -30.32 -31.59 24.65
CA ASN A 412 -31.22 -30.55 24.15
C ASN A 412 -30.59 -29.14 24.15
N GLY A 413 -29.75 -28.84 25.15
CA GLY A 413 -29.04 -27.57 25.28
C GLY A 413 -27.81 -27.42 24.38
N PHE A 414 -27.29 -28.53 23.82
CA PHE A 414 -26.01 -28.58 23.15
C PHE A 414 -25.89 -27.64 21.93
N LYS A 415 -26.94 -27.55 21.11
CA LYS A 415 -26.97 -26.62 19.97
C LYS A 415 -26.79 -25.16 20.42
N ASN A 416 -27.47 -24.77 21.49
CA ASN A 416 -27.39 -23.41 22.01
C ASN A 416 -25.99 -23.14 22.60
N TYR A 417 -25.41 -24.12 23.29
CA TYR A 417 -24.03 -24.04 23.77
C TYR A 417 -23.04 -23.79 22.62
N LEU A 418 -23.08 -24.59 21.56
CA LEU A 418 -22.22 -24.42 20.38
C LEU A 418 -22.33 -23.03 19.75
N ASN A 419 -23.53 -22.46 19.69
CA ASN A 419 -23.76 -21.18 19.03
C ASN A 419 -23.44 -19.96 19.91
N THR A 420 -23.38 -20.10 21.23
CA THR A 420 -23.35 -18.94 22.15
C THR A 420 -22.22 -18.96 23.16
N GLN A 421 -21.65 -20.13 23.47
CA GLN A 421 -20.72 -20.32 24.59
C GLN A 421 -19.47 -21.11 24.23
N TYR A 422 -19.53 -21.96 23.20
CA TYR A 422 -18.36 -22.74 22.79
C TYR A 422 -17.27 -21.83 22.26
N ASN A 423 -16.09 -21.92 22.87
CA ASN A 423 -14.87 -21.32 22.37
C ASN A 423 -13.79 -22.41 22.35
N PRO A 424 -13.25 -22.78 21.17
CA PRO A 424 -12.22 -23.80 21.07
C PRO A 424 -10.92 -23.44 21.81
N ASP A 425 -10.73 -22.19 22.24
CA ASP A 425 -9.59 -21.77 23.07
C ASP A 425 -9.75 -22.15 24.56
N TYR A 426 -10.97 -22.46 25.01
CA TYR A 426 -11.30 -22.79 26.39
C TYR A 426 -12.05 -24.14 26.46
N GLY A 427 -11.32 -25.24 26.66
CA GLY A 427 -11.90 -26.60 26.76
C GLY A 427 -11.29 -27.57 25.75
N VAL A 428 -12.10 -28.47 25.20
CA VAL A 428 -11.68 -29.34 24.08
C VAL A 428 -11.40 -28.51 22.81
N HIS A 429 -10.14 -28.50 22.37
CA HIS A 429 -9.66 -27.79 21.18
C HIS A 429 -10.10 -28.48 19.87
N ILE A 430 -11.34 -28.26 19.44
CA ILE A 430 -11.87 -28.75 18.15
C ILE A 430 -12.39 -27.54 17.36
N PRO A 431 -11.77 -27.19 16.22
CA PRO A 431 -12.26 -26.10 15.38
C PRO A 431 -13.67 -26.42 14.85
N VAL A 432 -14.54 -25.41 14.82
CA VAL A 432 -15.90 -25.52 14.26
C VAL A 432 -16.00 -24.60 13.04
N HIS A 433 -16.21 -25.20 11.87
CA HIS A 433 -16.41 -24.48 10.61
C HIS A 433 -17.87 -24.52 10.18
N ALA A 434 -18.28 -23.67 9.24
CA ALA A 434 -19.67 -23.64 8.78
C ALA A 434 -20.08 -24.93 8.06
N SER A 435 -19.20 -25.45 7.19
CA SER A 435 -19.37 -26.70 6.46
C SER A 435 -18.02 -27.18 5.91
N ALA A 436 -17.95 -28.40 5.39
CA ALA A 436 -16.76 -28.87 4.66
C ALA A 436 -16.46 -28.01 3.42
N ASN A 437 -17.51 -27.51 2.74
CA ASN A 437 -17.35 -26.63 1.58
C ASN A 437 -16.73 -25.28 1.98
N ASP A 438 -17.13 -24.74 3.13
CA ASP A 438 -16.55 -23.52 3.69
C ASP A 438 -15.06 -23.73 4.00
N PHE A 439 -14.69 -24.88 4.55
CA PHE A 439 -13.29 -25.23 4.80
C PHE A 439 -12.45 -25.24 3.51
N TYR A 440 -12.94 -25.86 2.42
CA TYR A 440 -12.22 -25.85 1.14
C TYR A 440 -12.06 -24.43 0.56
N LYS A 441 -13.04 -23.55 0.75
CA LYS A 441 -12.89 -22.13 0.39
C LYS A 441 -11.77 -21.46 1.19
N GLN A 442 -11.72 -21.71 2.50
CA GLN A 442 -10.64 -21.19 3.35
C GLN A 442 -9.26 -21.72 2.91
N VAL A 443 -9.18 -22.97 2.43
CA VAL A 443 -7.93 -23.53 1.86
C VAL A 443 -7.49 -22.74 0.63
N VAL A 444 -8.40 -22.49 -0.33
CA VAL A 444 -8.11 -21.69 -1.54
C VAL A 444 -7.60 -20.30 -1.14
N VAL A 445 -8.27 -19.66 -0.19
CA VAL A 445 -7.90 -18.34 0.35
C VAL A 445 -6.51 -18.36 0.98
N SER A 446 -6.21 -19.35 1.83
CA SER A 446 -4.90 -19.48 2.48
C SER A 446 -3.74 -19.68 1.48
N MET A 447 -4.07 -20.12 0.26
CA MET A 447 -3.15 -20.38 -0.84
C MET A 447 -3.19 -19.31 -1.93
N GLN A 448 -3.78 -18.13 -1.69
CA GLN A 448 -3.69 -17.04 -2.65
C GLN A 448 -2.26 -16.49 -2.75
N LYS A 449 -1.81 -16.20 -3.97
CA LYS A 449 -0.45 -15.65 -4.22
C LYS A 449 -0.37 -14.14 -4.12
N GLU A 450 -1.50 -13.47 -3.97
CA GLU A 450 -1.57 -12.03 -4.10
C GLU A 450 -1.84 -11.43 -2.75
N THR A 451 -1.04 -10.43 -2.39
CA THR A 451 -1.33 -9.66 -1.20
C THR A 451 -2.58 -8.86 -1.52
N VAL A 452 -3.61 -8.99 -0.72
CA VAL A 452 -4.81 -8.17 -0.89
C VAL A 452 -4.46 -6.77 -0.34
N THR A 453 -4.70 -5.70 -1.10
CA THR A 453 -4.55 -4.31 -0.64
C THR A 453 -5.68 -3.50 -1.24
N SER A 454 -5.79 -2.22 -0.90
CA SER A 454 -6.74 -1.34 -1.58
C SER A 454 -6.00 -0.15 -2.19
N LYS A 455 -6.17 0.00 -3.51
CA LYS A 455 -5.72 1.15 -4.30
C LYS A 455 -6.94 1.77 -4.98
N VAL A 456 -6.80 3.05 -5.28
CA VAL A 456 -7.78 3.85 -6.01
C VAL A 456 -7.08 4.47 -7.20
N LEU A 457 -7.59 4.17 -8.38
CA LEU A 457 -7.20 4.82 -9.62
C LEU A 457 -8.38 5.70 -10.05
N SER A 458 -8.17 7.01 -10.11
CA SER A 458 -9.20 7.99 -10.45
C SER A 458 -8.78 8.86 -11.63
N SER A 459 -9.74 9.20 -12.49
CA SER A 459 -9.68 10.31 -13.44
C SER A 459 -10.61 11.43 -12.95
N ASN A 460 -10.87 12.42 -13.80
CA ASN A 460 -11.84 13.47 -13.52
C ASN A 460 -13.28 12.95 -13.36
N ASP A 461 -13.66 11.95 -14.14
CA ASP A 461 -15.03 11.43 -14.23
C ASP A 461 -15.18 9.98 -13.80
N ASP A 462 -14.08 9.24 -13.63
CA ASP A 462 -14.10 7.83 -13.25
C ASP A 462 -13.27 7.57 -11.99
N SER A 463 -13.62 6.55 -11.24
CA SER A 463 -12.87 6.08 -10.08
C SER A 463 -13.08 4.59 -9.92
N GLN A 464 -11.98 3.86 -10.08
CA GLN A 464 -11.91 2.44 -9.80
C GLN A 464 -11.40 2.26 -8.37
N LEU A 465 -12.27 1.70 -7.53
CA LEU A 465 -12.00 1.42 -6.14
C LEU A 465 -12.04 -0.06 -5.86
N MET A 466 -11.04 -0.51 -5.11
CA MET A 466 -11.03 -1.88 -4.60
C MET A 466 -11.59 -1.95 -3.19
N GLU A 467 -12.49 -2.90 -2.97
CA GLU A 467 -12.97 -3.29 -1.64
C GLU A 467 -12.33 -4.62 -1.19
N LEU A 468 -12.00 -4.75 0.10
CA LEU A 468 -11.54 -6.04 0.64
C LEU A 468 -12.72 -7.04 0.65
N ASP A 469 -12.50 -8.28 0.22
CA ASP A 469 -13.53 -9.30 0.20
C ASP A 469 -13.78 -9.83 1.62
N PRO A 470 -15.04 -9.84 2.09
CA PRO A 470 -15.38 -10.35 3.42
C PRO A 470 -15.11 -11.87 3.59
N THR A 471 -14.96 -12.63 2.51
CA THR A 471 -14.79 -14.09 2.49
C THR A 471 -13.33 -14.54 2.42
N THR A 472 -12.44 -13.73 1.84
CA THR A 472 -11.00 -14.03 1.76
C THR A 472 -10.22 -13.63 3.02
N GLY A 473 -10.91 -13.02 3.98
CA GLY A 473 -10.27 -12.48 5.18
C GLY A 473 -9.47 -11.21 4.91
N LYS A 474 -9.07 -10.53 5.99
CA LYS A 474 -8.23 -9.33 5.91
C LYS A 474 -6.80 -9.73 5.51
N PRO A 475 -6.15 -9.01 4.59
CA PRO A 475 -4.74 -9.25 4.30
C PRO A 475 -3.91 -9.13 5.58
N LEU A 476 -2.93 -10.02 5.75
CA LEU A 476 -2.10 -10.16 6.96
C LEU A 476 -1.49 -8.87 7.53
N HIS A 477 -1.28 -7.88 6.67
CA HIS A 477 -0.63 -6.61 6.99
C HIS A 477 -1.61 -5.43 7.07
N THR A 478 -2.91 -5.71 7.10
CA THR A 478 -3.93 -4.68 7.28
C THR A 478 -4.30 -4.51 8.74
N CYS A 479 -4.69 -3.29 9.11
CA CYS A 479 -5.18 -3.03 10.45
C CYS A 479 -6.44 -3.86 10.75
N ASP A 480 -6.67 -4.16 12.03
CA ASP A 480 -7.74 -5.04 12.51
C ASP A 480 -9.16 -4.61 12.11
N ASP A 481 -9.37 -3.42 11.56
CA ASP A 481 -10.65 -2.83 11.12
C ASP A 481 -10.63 -2.33 9.64
N ALA A 482 -9.70 -2.83 8.82
CA ALA A 482 -9.47 -2.33 7.47
C ALA A 482 -10.71 -2.33 6.56
N TYR A 483 -11.54 -3.38 6.60
CA TYR A 483 -12.73 -3.50 5.77
C TYR A 483 -13.73 -2.36 5.98
N ASP A 484 -14.08 -2.08 7.24
CA ASP A 484 -15.02 -1.00 7.58
C ASP A 484 -14.45 0.37 7.19
N ARG A 485 -13.13 0.54 7.24
CA ARG A 485 -12.46 1.76 6.79
C ARG A 485 -12.50 1.90 5.27
N VAL A 486 -12.26 0.83 4.52
CA VAL A 486 -12.37 0.84 3.05
C VAL A 486 -13.80 1.20 2.61
N LYS A 487 -14.81 0.62 3.26
CA LYS A 487 -16.21 1.01 3.04
C LYS A 487 -16.48 2.49 3.27
N LYS A 488 -15.90 3.06 4.33
CA LYS A 488 -16.00 4.52 4.58
C LYS A 488 -15.37 5.33 3.46
N VAL A 489 -14.19 4.93 2.97
CA VAL A 489 -13.51 5.60 1.85
C VAL A 489 -14.37 5.53 0.57
N ILE A 490 -14.89 4.35 0.22
CA ILE A 490 -15.81 4.15 -0.91
C ILE A 490 -17.02 5.09 -0.79
N ASN A 491 -17.63 5.16 0.39
CA ASN A 491 -18.76 6.05 0.65
C ASN A 491 -18.38 7.54 0.56
N ILE A 492 -17.14 7.92 0.87
CA ILE A 492 -16.69 9.32 0.74
C ILE A 492 -16.52 9.67 -0.73
N ILE A 493 -15.87 8.80 -1.50
CA ILE A 493 -15.62 9.02 -2.91
C ILE A 493 -16.95 9.04 -3.68
N GLY A 494 -17.79 8.03 -3.48
CA GLY A 494 -19.10 7.88 -4.12
C GLY A 494 -20.18 8.90 -3.73
N LYS A 495 -19.89 9.85 -2.83
CA LYS A 495 -20.78 11.01 -2.57
C LYS A 495 -20.72 12.07 -3.67
N ASN A 496 -19.72 12.01 -4.55
CA ASN A 496 -19.64 12.94 -5.67
C ASN A 496 -20.50 12.39 -6.83
N ASP A 497 -21.67 12.97 -7.04
CA ASP A 497 -22.62 12.53 -8.09
C ASP A 497 -22.09 12.67 -9.52
N GLN A 498 -20.96 13.35 -9.72
CA GLN A 498 -20.33 13.56 -11.02
C GLN A 498 -19.34 12.45 -11.40
N ILE A 499 -19.12 11.47 -10.52
CA ILE A 499 -18.13 10.41 -10.74
C ILE A 499 -18.85 9.10 -11.07
N ASN A 500 -18.34 8.41 -12.07
CA ASN A 500 -18.58 6.98 -12.21
C ASN A 500 -17.69 6.26 -11.19
N LEU A 501 -18.32 5.54 -10.26
CA LEU A 501 -17.62 4.77 -9.25
C LEU A 501 -17.78 3.28 -9.55
N VAL A 502 -16.68 2.62 -9.86
CA VAL A 502 -16.60 1.17 -10.02
C VAL A 502 -15.99 0.58 -8.76
N ILE A 503 -16.76 -0.26 -8.04
CA ILE A 503 -16.29 -0.96 -6.84
C ILE A 503 -16.02 -2.43 -7.19
N GLU A 504 -14.78 -2.86 -6.99
CA GLU A 504 -14.34 -4.23 -7.22
C GLU A 504 -14.30 -5.02 -5.91
N HIS A 505 -15.03 -6.12 -5.83
CA HIS A 505 -15.12 -6.97 -4.63
C HIS A 505 -14.41 -8.33 -4.77
N ALA A 506 -14.08 -8.76 -5.99
CA ALA A 506 -13.51 -10.08 -6.26
C ALA A 506 -12.00 -10.10 -6.02
N VAL A 507 -11.62 -10.15 -4.75
CA VAL A 507 -10.23 -10.14 -4.28
C VAL A 507 -9.40 -11.33 -4.78
N ASP A 508 -10.07 -12.43 -5.10
CA ASP A 508 -9.52 -13.66 -5.67
C ASP A 508 -9.12 -13.56 -7.15
N THR A 509 -9.56 -12.52 -7.87
CA THR A 509 -9.26 -12.27 -9.30
C THR A 509 -8.44 -11.01 -9.52
N PHE A 510 -8.32 -10.18 -8.50
CA PHE A 510 -7.64 -8.91 -8.57
C PHE A 510 -6.17 -9.07 -8.19
N ASN A 511 -5.28 -8.74 -9.12
CA ASN A 511 -3.84 -8.73 -8.87
C ASN A 511 -3.31 -7.30 -8.81
N GLN A 512 -2.62 -6.94 -7.72
CA GLN A 512 -1.99 -5.61 -7.55
C GLN A 512 -1.06 -5.26 -8.70
N SER A 513 -0.45 -6.29 -9.30
CA SER A 513 0.41 -6.15 -10.47
C SER A 513 -0.32 -5.49 -11.65
N SER A 514 -1.61 -5.78 -11.85
CA SER A 514 -2.45 -5.22 -12.90
C SER A 514 -2.71 -3.74 -12.65
N VAL A 515 -3.10 -3.33 -11.44
CA VAL A 515 -3.29 -1.90 -11.14
C VAL A 515 -2.00 -1.12 -11.18
N MET A 516 -0.88 -1.69 -10.75
CA MET A 516 0.43 -1.04 -10.93
C MET A 516 0.83 -0.94 -12.41
N SER A 517 0.45 -1.91 -13.23
CA SER A 517 0.68 -1.90 -14.68
C SER A 517 -0.20 -0.87 -15.38
N GLU A 518 -1.50 -0.86 -15.06
CA GLU A 518 -2.45 0.13 -15.55
C GLU A 518 -2.05 1.54 -15.12
N PHE A 519 -1.62 1.72 -13.88
CA PHE A 519 -1.07 2.98 -13.43
C PHE A 519 0.16 3.38 -14.25
N ASN A 520 1.09 2.48 -14.54
CA ASN A 520 2.26 2.81 -15.36
C ASN A 520 1.87 3.34 -16.74
N GLU A 521 0.87 2.72 -17.38
CA GLU A 521 0.36 3.13 -18.69
C GLU A 521 -0.35 4.49 -18.61
N SER A 522 -1.29 4.64 -17.68
CA SER A 522 -2.07 5.87 -17.48
C SER A 522 -1.20 7.04 -17.01
N PHE A 523 -0.24 6.79 -16.12
CA PHE A 523 0.72 7.78 -15.66
C PHE A 523 1.60 8.29 -16.81
N ALA A 524 2.06 7.40 -17.70
CA ALA A 524 2.82 7.81 -18.87
C ALA A 524 1.98 8.70 -19.81
N ALA A 525 0.72 8.36 -20.06
CA ALA A 525 -0.20 9.16 -20.87
C ALA A 525 -0.45 10.55 -20.26
N ALA A 526 -0.79 10.60 -18.99
CA ALA A 526 -0.97 11.82 -18.21
C ALA A 526 0.25 12.75 -18.24
N MET A 527 1.46 12.19 -18.13
CA MET A 527 2.70 12.97 -18.22
C MET A 527 2.98 13.52 -19.62
N LEU A 528 2.58 12.81 -20.67
CA LEU A 528 2.67 13.31 -22.04
C LEU A 528 1.70 14.47 -22.26
N GLU A 529 0.48 14.36 -21.76
CA GLU A 529 -0.53 15.41 -21.89
C GLU A 529 -0.14 16.68 -21.11
N SER A 530 0.31 16.52 -19.87
CA SER A 530 0.97 17.55 -19.07
C SER A 530 2.04 18.31 -19.87
N ALA A 531 2.95 17.58 -20.52
CA ALA A 531 4.01 18.17 -21.33
C ALA A 531 3.48 18.91 -22.55
N ARG A 532 2.42 18.39 -23.19
CA ARG A 532 1.76 19.01 -24.34
C ARG A 532 1.15 20.36 -23.95
N ILE A 533 0.43 20.42 -22.83
CA ILE A 533 -0.19 21.65 -22.32
C ILE A 533 0.88 22.68 -21.91
N LEU A 534 1.93 22.25 -21.22
CA LEU A 534 3.06 23.13 -20.87
C LEU A 534 3.72 23.73 -22.11
N LYS A 535 3.93 22.92 -23.15
CA LYS A 535 4.46 23.40 -24.43
C LYS A 535 3.52 24.42 -25.07
N ALA A 536 2.22 24.12 -25.15
CA ALA A 536 1.23 25.03 -25.72
C ALA A 536 1.14 26.34 -24.94
N ALA A 537 1.19 26.31 -23.61
CA ALA A 537 1.19 27.51 -22.77
C ALA A 537 2.44 28.37 -22.99
N ARG A 538 3.63 27.75 -23.11
CA ARG A 538 4.87 28.46 -23.44
C ARG A 538 4.82 29.08 -24.84
N GLU A 539 4.29 28.36 -25.82
CA GLU A 539 4.12 28.85 -27.18
C GLU A 539 3.10 30.00 -27.23
N ALA A 540 2.00 29.91 -26.48
CA ALA A 540 1.02 30.98 -26.35
C ALA A 540 1.60 32.23 -25.66
N GLN A 541 2.46 32.06 -24.66
CA GLN A 541 3.23 33.16 -24.05
C GLN A 541 4.35 33.69 -24.96
N ALA A 542 4.93 32.84 -25.83
CA ALA A 542 5.90 33.22 -26.84
C ALA A 542 5.27 33.92 -28.06
N ILE A 543 3.95 33.82 -28.24
CA ILE A 543 3.17 34.64 -29.19
C ILE A 543 2.67 35.90 -28.46
N VAL A 544 3.62 36.70 -27.98
CA VAL A 544 3.49 38.16 -27.98
C VAL A 544 4.80 38.74 -28.53
N ILE A 545 4.95 38.64 -29.85
CA ILE A 545 5.49 39.77 -30.60
C ILE A 545 4.26 40.46 -31.19
N LYS A 546 3.61 41.30 -30.39
CA LYS A 546 3.15 42.54 -31.00
C LYS A 546 4.43 43.25 -31.42
N PRO A 547 4.59 43.67 -32.68
CA PRO A 547 5.57 44.71 -32.94
C PRO A 547 5.22 45.82 -31.95
N LEU A 548 6.17 46.17 -31.09
CA LEU A 548 6.13 47.48 -30.46
C LEU A 548 5.83 48.45 -31.61
N PRO A 549 4.83 49.34 -31.52
CA PRO A 549 4.93 50.55 -32.31
C PRO A 549 6.33 51.07 -32.02
N ILE A 550 7.14 51.23 -33.06
CA ILE A 550 8.45 51.86 -32.91
C ILE A 550 8.15 53.15 -32.17
N ASP A 551 8.57 53.21 -30.90
CA ASP A 551 8.53 54.42 -30.14
C ASP A 551 9.57 55.32 -30.80
N ASN A 552 9.09 56.11 -31.76
CA ASN A 552 9.87 57.16 -32.37
C ASN A 552 10.27 58.21 -31.33
N GLY A 553 9.82 58.16 -30.06
CA GLY A 553 10.23 59.09 -29.01
C GLY A 553 11.75 59.19 -28.82
N ALA A 554 12.50 58.09 -28.94
CA ALA A 554 13.97 58.13 -28.85
C ALA A 554 14.63 58.68 -30.13
N VAL A 555 14.05 58.39 -31.30
CA VAL A 555 14.53 58.86 -32.61
C VAL A 555 14.18 60.34 -32.80
N ASP A 556 12.98 60.76 -32.40
CA ASP A 556 12.47 62.13 -32.39
C ASP A 556 13.20 62.97 -31.32
N HIS A 557 13.57 62.41 -30.17
CA HIS A 557 14.49 63.08 -29.24
C HIS A 557 15.90 63.21 -29.82
N LEU A 558 16.42 62.19 -30.52
CA LEU A 558 17.74 62.28 -31.17
C LEU A 558 17.73 63.25 -32.36
N HIS A 559 16.65 63.31 -33.15
CA HIS A 559 16.48 64.28 -34.23
C HIS A 559 16.22 65.69 -33.69
N ALA A 560 15.48 65.84 -32.58
CA ALA A 560 15.32 67.12 -31.90
C ALA A 560 16.64 67.60 -31.27
N LEU A 561 17.43 66.71 -30.64
CA LEU A 561 18.77 67.03 -30.13
C LEU A 561 19.73 67.36 -31.26
N LYS A 562 19.67 66.62 -32.38
CA LYS A 562 20.51 66.90 -33.56
C LYS A 562 20.12 68.23 -34.21
N GLY A 563 18.82 68.54 -34.31
CA GLY A 563 18.33 69.84 -34.79
C GLY A 563 18.69 70.99 -33.84
N GLN A 564 18.67 70.77 -32.52
CA GLN A 564 19.14 71.76 -31.54
C GLN A 564 20.66 71.94 -31.59
N LEU A 565 21.43 70.86 -31.76
CA LEU A 565 22.89 70.92 -31.94
C LEU A 565 23.28 71.61 -33.25
N GLU A 566 22.57 71.34 -34.35
CA GLU A 566 22.79 72.02 -35.64
C GLU A 566 22.38 73.49 -35.59
N LYS A 567 21.31 73.83 -34.86
CA LYS A 567 20.91 75.23 -34.62
C LYS A 567 21.93 75.96 -33.73
N MET A 568 22.41 75.36 -32.65
CA MET A 568 23.50 75.92 -31.84
C MET A 568 24.80 76.09 -32.62
N LYS A 569 25.10 75.17 -33.56
CA LYS A 569 26.27 75.27 -34.44
C LYS A 569 26.11 76.34 -35.52
N GLY A 570 24.89 76.53 -36.03
CA GLY A 570 24.53 77.62 -36.93
C GLY A 570 24.58 78.99 -36.24
N ASP A 571 24.04 79.09 -35.03
CA ASP A 571 24.06 80.31 -34.21
C ASP A 571 25.51 80.65 -33.76
N ALA A 572 26.33 79.64 -33.43
CA ALA A 572 27.75 79.85 -33.14
C ALA A 572 28.55 80.31 -34.37
N ASN A 573 28.24 79.80 -35.56
CA ASN A 573 28.88 80.25 -36.81
C ASN A 573 28.40 81.64 -37.24
N ALA A 574 27.13 81.99 -37.00
CA ALA A 574 26.59 83.34 -37.27
C ALA A 574 27.18 84.41 -36.34
N VAL A 575 27.55 84.06 -35.11
CA VAL A 575 28.26 84.94 -34.17
C VAL A 575 29.74 85.12 -34.56
N VAL A 576 30.33 84.17 -35.29
CA VAL A 576 31.69 84.30 -35.85
C VAL A 576 31.65 85.14 -37.14
N GLU A 577 30.65 84.97 -38.01
CA GLU A 577 30.50 85.78 -39.24
C GLU A 577 30.04 87.23 -38.97
N GLN A 578 29.37 87.53 -37.85
CA GLN A 578 29.09 88.92 -37.43
C GLN A 578 30.28 89.65 -36.81
N ASN A 579 31.37 88.95 -36.48
CA ASN A 579 32.61 89.56 -35.99
C ASN A 579 33.70 89.72 -37.09
N ASP A 580 33.44 89.26 -38.32
CA ASP A 580 34.33 89.41 -39.48
C ASP A 580 33.85 90.49 -40.47
N SER A 581 32.86 91.31 -40.10
CA SER A 581 32.43 92.48 -40.86
C SER A 581 32.52 93.79 -40.06
N SER A 582 33.69 94.05 -39.47
CA SER A 582 34.10 95.41 -39.09
C SER A 582 35.23 95.85 -40.00
N ASP A 583 34.87 96.34 -41.19
CA ASP A 583 35.75 97.19 -41.96
C ASP A 583 35.96 98.50 -41.21
N ASP A 584 37.23 98.86 -41.12
CA ASP A 584 37.81 100.09 -40.60
C ASP A 584 37.15 101.36 -41.17
N GLU A 585 36.53 102.16 -40.31
CA GLU A 585 36.45 103.61 -40.52
C GLU A 585 37.54 104.31 -39.70
N HIS A 586 38.52 104.84 -40.43
CA HIS A 586 39.56 105.75 -39.94
C HIS A 586 38.98 107.08 -39.41
N PRO A 587 39.71 107.77 -38.51
CA PRO A 587 39.21 108.93 -37.79
C PRO A 587 39.30 110.22 -38.63
N ASN A 588 38.33 111.11 -38.42
CA ASN A 588 38.53 112.54 -38.62
C ASN A 588 37.93 113.31 -37.43
N PHE A 589 38.82 114.07 -36.78
CA PHE A 589 38.66 114.98 -35.63
C PHE A 589 38.77 114.38 -34.23
#